data_AF-A0A941D5S7-F1
#
_entry.id   AF-A0A941D5S7-F1
#
_cell.length_a   1.000
_cell.length_b   1.000
_cell.length_c   1.000
_cell.angle_alpha   90.00
_cell.angle_beta   90.00
_cell.angle_gamma   90.00
#
_symmetry.space_group_name_H-M   'P 1'
#
loop_
_entity.id
_entity.type
_entity.pdbx_description
1 polymer ?
#
loop_
_entity_poly.entity_id
_entity_poly.type
_entity_poly.pdbx_seq_one_letter_code
_entity_poly.pdbx_strand_id
1 'polypeptide(L)'
;MSGRGAVRAAFGGVVAAVGLALSGAAPVPADVPSDDVVPVFGQAFVAALGETEERPPTMTVSVHGVRRFEAATILYYSVGFSGEAPDPELLPVTRYGTGPETYGTLQASSGATFMDTAAVIDVPGKRSYAALRTERGEAVKAPPPVAPEDRFRLSERAVVQWVALAPVPKRLTEVDVLIGSAFVRGVPVGDGPLTPEVDDPAPTVGTGWPTIPTTQLVDAVRDGTRRALVTTVRDRPEPQPTPDPSATSSPSPSPSPSATEG
;
A
#
# COMPACT_ATOMS: atom_id res chain seq x y z
N MET A 1 -71.98 -31.56 27.46
CA MET A 1 -72.46 -30.75 26.33
C MET A 1 -71.45 -29.64 26.06
N SER A 2 -71.18 -29.37 24.79
CA SER A 2 -70.31 -28.36 24.13
C SER A 2 -69.97 -27.09 24.94
N GLY A 3 -68.84 -26.39 24.74
CA GLY A 3 -67.83 -26.46 23.70
C GLY A 3 -66.85 -25.27 23.78
N ARG A 4 -65.75 -25.42 23.03
CA ARG A 4 -64.80 -24.44 22.44
C ARG A 4 -64.71 -23.00 22.96
N GLY A 5 -63.46 -22.55 23.14
CA GLY A 5 -63.06 -21.15 22.96
C GLY A 5 -61.60 -20.89 23.34
N ALA A 6 -60.69 -20.90 22.36
CA ALA A 6 -59.31 -20.47 22.51
C ALA A 6 -59.15 -19.05 21.95
N VAL A 7 -58.45 -18.15 22.66
CA VAL A 7 -57.67 -17.07 22.05
C VAL A 7 -56.45 -16.80 22.95
N ARG A 8 -55.25 -16.96 22.39
CA ARG A 8 -53.98 -16.48 22.93
C ARG A 8 -53.79 -15.03 22.50
N ALA A 9 -53.34 -14.16 23.42
CA ALA A 9 -52.66 -12.92 23.09
C ALA A 9 -51.46 -12.76 24.02
N ALA A 10 -50.29 -12.55 23.41
CA ALA A 10 -49.00 -12.37 24.05
C ALA A 10 -48.76 -10.90 24.43
N PHE A 11 -48.03 -10.65 25.51
CA PHE A 11 -47.31 -9.39 25.71
C PHE A 11 -45.96 -9.71 26.35
N GLY A 12 -44.89 -9.35 25.62
CA GLY A 12 -43.50 -9.43 26.07
C GLY A 12 -43.16 -8.26 27.00
N GLY A 13 -42.43 -8.57 28.07
CA GLY A 13 -41.84 -7.59 28.98
C GLY A 13 -40.39 -7.33 28.61
N VAL A 14 -40.06 -6.05 28.40
CA VAL A 14 -38.70 -5.53 28.22
C VAL A 14 -37.99 -5.50 29.57
N VAL A 15 -36.79 -6.09 29.65
CA VAL A 15 -35.88 -5.92 30.78
C VAL A 15 -34.72 -5.03 30.33
N ALA A 16 -34.69 -3.80 30.85
CA ALA A 16 -33.56 -2.89 30.70
C ALA A 16 -32.52 -3.19 31.78
N ALA A 17 -31.28 -3.50 31.38
CA ALA A 17 -30.14 -3.54 32.27
C ALA A 17 -29.10 -2.52 31.79
N VAL A 18 -28.91 -1.48 32.60
CA VAL A 18 -27.84 -0.49 32.48
C VAL A 18 -26.59 -1.09 33.11
N GLY A 19 -25.51 -1.23 32.33
CA GLY A 19 -24.20 -1.72 32.78
C GLY A 19 -23.09 -0.77 32.35
N LEU A 20 -22.27 -0.36 33.32
CA LEU A 20 -21.21 0.64 33.24
C LEU A 20 -20.12 0.31 32.19
N ALA A 21 -19.66 1.36 31.50
CA ALA A 21 -18.53 1.35 30.58
C ALA A 21 -17.17 1.25 31.30
N LEU A 22 -16.39 0.25 30.92
CA LEU A 22 -14.95 0.15 31.14
C LEU A 22 -14.29 0.00 29.76
N SER A 23 -13.33 0.86 29.47
CA SER A 23 -12.53 0.86 28.25
C SER A 23 -11.87 -0.50 28.00
N GLY A 24 -12.31 -1.19 26.96
CA GLY A 24 -11.74 -2.42 26.43
C GLY A 24 -12.30 -2.60 25.02
N ALA A 25 -11.44 -2.93 24.06
CA ALA A 25 -11.85 -3.20 22.68
C ALA A 25 -13.07 -4.14 22.68
N ALA A 26 -14.18 -3.69 22.11
CA ALA A 26 -15.41 -4.48 22.08
C ALA A 26 -15.16 -5.75 21.26
N PRO A 27 -15.61 -6.93 21.71
CA PRO A 27 -15.61 -8.12 20.87
C PRO A 27 -16.53 -7.83 19.68
N VAL A 28 -16.02 -8.04 18.46
CA VAL A 28 -16.85 -7.99 17.25
C VAL A 28 -17.97 -9.02 17.42
N PRO A 29 -19.25 -8.62 17.36
CA PRO A 29 -20.35 -9.57 17.48
C PRO A 29 -20.26 -10.60 16.37
N ALA A 30 -20.29 -11.88 16.75
CA ALA A 30 -20.57 -12.97 15.83
C ALA A 30 -22.04 -12.83 15.41
N ASP A 31 -22.24 -12.39 14.17
CA ASP A 31 -23.48 -12.19 13.40
C ASP A 31 -23.61 -10.74 12.92
N VAL A 32 -22.83 -10.41 11.88
CA VAL A 32 -23.03 -9.18 11.10
C VAL A 32 -23.66 -9.58 9.77
N PRO A 33 -24.92 -9.18 9.51
CA PRO A 33 -25.54 -9.31 8.20
C PRO A 33 -24.69 -8.58 7.16
N SER A 34 -24.31 -9.29 6.10
CA SER A 34 -23.55 -8.77 4.97
C SER A 34 -24.46 -8.01 4.02
N ASP A 35 -24.79 -6.76 4.35
CA ASP A 35 -25.36 -5.83 3.37
C ASP A 35 -24.67 -4.44 3.55
N ASP A 36 -23.79 -4.13 2.60
CA ASP A 36 -23.40 -2.78 2.16
C ASP A 36 -22.53 -1.84 3.02
N VAL A 37 -21.60 -2.36 3.85
CA VAL A 37 -20.51 -1.50 4.39
C VAL A 37 -19.17 -1.91 3.80
N VAL A 38 -18.59 -1.02 2.98
CA VAL A 38 -17.22 -1.20 2.48
C VAL A 38 -16.26 -1.10 3.66
N PRO A 39 -15.48 -2.16 3.98
CA PRO A 39 -14.58 -2.15 5.12
C PRO A 39 -13.47 -1.11 4.92
N VAL A 40 -13.17 -0.30 5.94
CA VAL A 40 -12.02 0.61 5.95
C VAL A 40 -11.21 0.35 7.21
N PHE A 41 -10.02 -0.21 7.06
CA PHE A 41 -9.12 -0.54 8.18
C PHE A 41 -8.16 0.60 8.55
N GLY A 42 -8.03 1.58 7.67
CA GLY A 42 -7.30 2.82 7.95
C GLY A 42 -7.08 3.63 6.69
N GLN A 43 -6.58 4.84 6.88
CA GLN A 43 -6.36 5.80 5.81
C GLN A 43 -4.98 6.42 5.89
N ALA A 44 -4.45 6.81 4.73
CA ALA A 44 -3.23 7.55 4.56
C ALA A 44 -3.46 8.73 3.62
N PHE A 45 -2.69 9.80 3.82
CA PHE A 45 -2.72 10.98 2.96
C PHE A 45 -1.40 11.07 2.20
N VAL A 46 -1.48 11.11 0.88
CA VAL A 46 -0.33 11.15 -0.02
C VAL A 46 -0.41 12.42 -0.84
N ALA A 47 0.50 13.36 -0.58
CA ALA A 47 0.63 14.55 -1.41
C ALA A 47 1.30 14.22 -2.75
N ALA A 48 0.89 14.88 -3.82
CA ALA A 48 1.63 14.88 -5.08
C ALA A 48 3.05 15.42 -4.84
N LEU A 49 4.08 14.68 -5.29
CA LEU A 49 5.47 15.09 -5.15
C LEU A 49 5.86 16.00 -6.32
N GLY A 50 6.52 17.12 -6.02
CA GLY A 50 7.17 17.97 -7.03
C GLY A 50 6.38 19.19 -7.49
N GLU A 51 5.22 19.48 -6.88
CA GLU A 51 4.51 20.72 -7.17
C GLU A 51 5.02 21.84 -6.26
N THR A 52 5.46 22.94 -6.88
CA THR A 52 5.80 24.21 -6.21
C THR A 52 4.56 24.94 -5.68
N GLU A 53 3.40 24.29 -5.69
CA GLU A 53 2.16 24.85 -5.21
C GLU A 53 2.17 24.97 -3.69
N GLU A 54 1.59 26.07 -3.19
CA GLU A 54 1.49 26.34 -1.76
C GLU A 54 0.62 25.30 -1.03
N ARG A 55 -0.21 24.54 -1.78
CA ARG A 55 -1.09 23.46 -1.30
C ARG A 55 -1.25 22.37 -2.37
N PRO A 56 -0.31 21.41 -2.48
CA PRO A 56 -0.43 20.34 -3.47
C PRO A 56 -1.69 19.50 -3.22
N PRO A 57 -2.33 18.97 -4.29
CA PRO A 57 -3.46 18.09 -4.17
C PRO A 57 -3.08 16.86 -3.34
N THR A 58 -3.90 16.56 -2.34
CA THR A 58 -3.67 15.46 -1.41
C THR A 58 -4.62 14.31 -1.74
N MET A 59 -4.02 13.17 -2.12
CA MET A 59 -4.74 11.92 -2.35
C MET A 59 -5.00 11.23 -1.02
N THR A 60 -6.24 10.84 -0.78
CA THR A 60 -6.61 9.95 0.34
C THR A 60 -6.54 8.51 -0.14
N VAL A 61 -5.78 7.68 0.57
CA VAL A 61 -5.68 6.24 0.35
C VAL A 61 -6.39 5.53 1.49
N SER A 62 -7.37 4.67 1.20
CA SER A 62 -8.09 3.90 2.22
C SER A 62 -7.82 2.41 2.05
N VAL A 63 -7.37 1.72 3.10
CA VAL A 63 -7.10 0.27 3.05
C VAL A 63 -8.38 -0.50 3.35
N HIS A 64 -8.75 -1.41 2.45
CA HIS A 64 -9.99 -2.17 2.53
C HIS A 64 -9.80 -3.63 2.90
N GLY A 65 -8.62 -4.19 2.66
CA GLY A 65 -8.34 -5.56 3.10
C GLY A 65 -7.06 -6.13 2.54
N VAL A 66 -6.54 -7.13 3.26
CA VAL A 66 -5.45 -7.98 2.82
C VAL A 66 -5.99 -9.39 2.65
N ARG A 67 -5.83 -9.97 1.47
CA ARG A 67 -6.41 -11.28 1.13
C ARG A 67 -5.37 -12.22 0.57
N ARG A 68 -5.31 -13.45 1.07
CA ARG A 68 -4.58 -14.52 0.39
C ARG A 68 -5.37 -14.97 -0.81
N PHE A 69 -4.76 -14.91 -1.99
CA PHE A 69 -5.43 -15.30 -3.21
C PHE A 69 -4.42 -15.94 -4.14
N GLU A 70 -4.71 -17.19 -4.53
CA GLU A 70 -3.81 -18.00 -5.34
C GLU A 70 -2.39 -18.03 -4.76
N ALA A 71 -1.39 -17.68 -5.55
CA ALA A 71 0.01 -17.66 -5.17
C ALA A 71 0.50 -16.29 -4.66
N ALA A 72 -0.42 -15.39 -4.30
CA ALA A 72 -0.14 -14.02 -3.89
C ALA A 72 -0.92 -13.60 -2.64
N THR A 73 -0.65 -12.38 -2.19
CA THR A 73 -1.46 -11.66 -1.22
C THR A 73 -1.92 -10.36 -1.86
N ILE A 74 -3.22 -10.14 -1.94
CA ILE A 74 -3.80 -8.96 -2.57
C ILE A 74 -4.09 -7.93 -1.48
N LEU A 75 -3.51 -6.74 -1.64
CA LEU A 75 -3.89 -5.57 -0.88
C LEU A 75 -4.93 -4.78 -1.68
N TYR A 76 -6.15 -4.70 -1.18
CA TYR A 76 -7.22 -3.86 -1.71
C TYR A 76 -7.22 -2.51 -0.99
N TYR A 77 -7.25 -1.44 -1.77
CA TYR A 77 -7.31 -0.07 -1.26
C TYR A 77 -8.08 0.81 -2.25
N SER A 78 -8.51 1.99 -1.81
CA SER A 78 -9.07 2.99 -2.70
C SER A 78 -8.22 4.26 -2.69
N VAL A 79 -8.34 5.02 -3.78
CA VAL A 79 -7.74 6.35 -3.92
C VAL A 79 -8.80 7.35 -4.33
N GLY A 80 -8.70 8.57 -3.81
CA GLY A 80 -9.56 9.70 -4.20
C GLY A 80 -8.97 11.02 -3.70
N PHE A 81 -9.47 12.14 -4.21
CA PHE A 81 -8.99 13.47 -3.84
C PHE A 81 -10.02 14.25 -3.04
N SER A 82 -9.55 15.04 -2.08
CA SER A 82 -10.39 16.06 -1.45
C SER A 82 -10.41 17.30 -2.35
N GLY A 83 -11.27 17.28 -3.36
CA GLY A 83 -11.37 18.34 -4.37
C GLY A 83 -11.12 17.82 -5.78
N GLU A 84 -10.80 18.73 -6.71
CA GLU A 84 -10.49 18.36 -8.09
C GLU A 84 -9.22 17.52 -8.14
N ALA A 85 -9.30 16.34 -8.77
CA ALA A 85 -8.15 15.51 -9.04
C ALA A 85 -7.22 16.24 -10.03
N PRO A 86 -5.89 16.19 -9.82
CA PRO A 86 -4.95 16.78 -10.75
C PRO A 86 -4.96 16.03 -12.08
N ASP A 87 -4.20 16.53 -13.04
CA ASP A 87 -3.97 15.82 -14.30
C ASP A 87 -3.47 14.39 -14.02
N PRO A 88 -4.02 13.35 -14.67
CA PRO A 88 -3.57 11.97 -14.54
C PRO A 88 -2.05 11.75 -14.60
N GLU A 89 -1.32 12.55 -15.38
CA GLU A 89 0.14 12.45 -15.49
C GLU A 89 0.88 12.89 -14.21
N LEU A 90 0.22 13.65 -13.34
CA LEU A 90 0.76 14.18 -12.09
C LEU A 90 0.34 13.34 -10.88
N LEU A 91 -0.46 12.30 -11.08
CA LEU A 91 -0.95 11.48 -9.99
C LEU A 91 0.20 10.69 -9.33
N PRO A 92 0.21 10.56 -7.99
CA PRO A 92 1.12 9.64 -7.30
C PRO A 92 1.03 8.18 -7.78
N VAL A 93 -0.13 7.78 -8.34
CA VAL A 93 -0.37 6.46 -8.96
C VAL A 93 0.43 6.26 -10.26
N THR A 94 0.84 7.34 -10.96
CA THR A 94 1.60 7.28 -12.22
C THR A 94 3.08 7.58 -12.03
N ARG A 95 3.42 8.49 -11.11
CA ARG A 95 4.81 8.80 -10.75
C ARG A 95 4.91 9.08 -9.25
N TYR A 96 5.80 8.37 -8.56
CA TYR A 96 6.06 8.62 -7.15
C TYR A 96 7.55 8.73 -6.88
N GLY A 97 8.01 9.98 -6.73
CA GLY A 97 9.38 10.28 -6.30
C GLY A 97 10.44 9.86 -7.32
N THR A 98 10.87 10.82 -8.13
CA THR A 98 12.11 10.73 -8.93
C THR A 98 13.24 11.59 -8.35
N GLY A 99 13.00 12.21 -7.20
CA GLY A 99 13.96 13.11 -6.55
C GLY A 99 14.86 12.39 -5.54
N PRO A 100 16.05 12.95 -5.23
CA PRO A 100 16.94 12.48 -4.16
C PRO A 100 16.28 12.53 -2.76
N GLU A 101 15.15 13.23 -2.62
CA GLU A 101 14.32 13.31 -1.41
C GLU A 101 13.26 12.20 -1.29
N THR A 102 13.23 11.26 -2.24
CA THR A 102 12.42 10.05 -2.07
C THR A 102 13.11 9.18 -1.02
N TYR A 103 12.95 9.56 0.25
CA TYR A 103 13.46 8.83 1.39
C TYR A 103 13.06 7.38 1.21
N GLY A 104 14.08 6.54 1.08
CA GLY A 104 13.95 5.12 0.77
C GLY A 104 12.83 4.49 1.57
N THR A 105 11.67 4.36 0.94
CA THR A 105 10.79 3.26 1.28
C THR A 105 11.61 2.01 1.04
N LEU A 106 11.41 0.97 1.86
CA LEU A 106 12.24 -0.24 1.91
C LEU A 106 12.44 -0.95 0.55
N GLN A 107 11.79 -0.47 -0.53
CA GLN A 107 11.59 -1.13 -1.82
C GLN A 107 11.54 -0.20 -3.06
N ALA A 108 11.65 1.14 -2.94
CA ALA A 108 11.60 2.01 -4.12
C ALA A 108 12.87 1.90 -4.98
N SER A 109 12.70 1.61 -6.27
CA SER A 109 13.68 1.88 -7.32
C SER A 109 13.29 3.19 -8.03
N SER A 110 14.24 3.87 -8.67
CA SER A 110 13.96 5.08 -9.46
C SER A 110 12.83 4.82 -10.47
N GLY A 111 11.82 5.69 -10.50
CA GLY A 111 10.65 5.54 -11.38
C GLY A 111 9.52 4.68 -10.82
N ALA A 112 9.60 4.28 -9.55
CA ALA A 112 8.50 3.60 -8.86
C ALA A 112 7.26 4.51 -8.73
N THR A 113 6.09 3.91 -8.83
CA THR A 113 4.82 4.45 -8.35
C THR A 113 4.67 4.14 -6.86
N PHE A 114 3.80 4.83 -6.13
CA PHE A 114 3.63 4.55 -4.69
C PHE A 114 3.14 3.10 -4.46
N MET A 115 2.42 2.53 -5.44
CA MET A 115 1.97 1.14 -5.43
C MET A 115 3.15 0.15 -5.44
N ASP A 116 4.25 0.49 -6.12
CA ASP A 116 5.46 -0.34 -6.17
C ASP A 116 6.21 -0.37 -4.82
N THR A 117 5.83 0.53 -3.90
CA THR A 117 6.38 0.61 -2.54
C THR A 117 5.51 -0.10 -1.50
N ALA A 118 4.37 -0.66 -1.91
CA ALA A 118 3.44 -1.32 -1.01
C ALA A 118 4.03 -2.61 -0.44
N ALA A 119 3.79 -2.85 0.85
CA ALA A 119 4.20 -4.08 1.52
C ALA A 119 3.26 -4.41 2.67
N VAL A 120 3.18 -5.70 3.02
CA VAL A 120 2.64 -6.14 4.32
C VAL A 120 3.76 -6.58 5.25
N ILE A 121 3.58 -6.33 6.53
CA ILE A 121 4.61 -6.45 7.56
C ILE A 121 4.10 -7.33 8.69
N ASP A 122 4.79 -8.46 8.84
CA ASP A 122 4.69 -9.36 9.98
C ASP A 122 5.66 -8.87 11.05
N VAL A 123 5.20 -7.95 11.90
CA VAL A 123 6.02 -7.38 12.99
C VAL A 123 6.49 -8.48 13.96
N PRO A 124 5.62 -9.38 14.48
CA PRO A 124 6.07 -10.45 15.38
C PRO A 124 7.08 -11.40 14.74
N GLY A 125 6.87 -11.76 13.47
CA GLY A 125 7.75 -12.63 12.70
C GLY A 125 8.94 -11.93 12.06
N LYS A 126 9.06 -10.60 12.23
CA LYS A 126 10.13 -9.74 11.70
C LYS A 126 10.33 -9.89 10.19
N ARG A 127 9.24 -9.89 9.44
CA ARG A 127 9.28 -10.04 7.98
C ARG A 127 8.43 -8.99 7.27
N SER A 128 8.88 -8.59 6.08
CA SER A 128 8.06 -7.84 5.13
C SER A 128 7.85 -8.66 3.85
N TYR A 129 6.71 -8.40 3.22
CA TYR A 129 6.22 -9.04 2.01
C TYR A 129 5.89 -7.93 1.01
N ALA A 130 6.81 -7.73 0.08
CA ALA A 130 6.82 -6.72 -0.97
C ALA A 130 5.77 -6.96 -2.05
N ALA A 131 5.53 -5.94 -2.86
CA ALA A 131 4.92 -6.10 -4.17
C ALA A 131 5.66 -7.16 -5.01
N LEU A 132 4.90 -8.08 -5.60
CA LEU A 132 5.35 -8.96 -6.67
C LEU A 132 5.64 -8.13 -7.90
N ARG A 133 6.62 -8.56 -8.71
CA ARG A 133 7.06 -7.79 -9.87
C ARG A 133 6.88 -8.54 -11.18
N THR A 134 6.62 -7.80 -12.26
CA THR A 134 6.73 -8.30 -13.63
C THR A 134 8.19 -8.48 -14.02
N GLU A 135 8.47 -9.12 -15.16
CA GLU A 135 9.84 -9.20 -15.72
C GLU A 135 10.44 -7.83 -16.00
N ARG A 136 9.61 -6.81 -16.24
CA ARG A 136 10.03 -5.41 -16.44
C ARG A 136 10.34 -4.69 -15.13
N GLY A 137 10.14 -5.34 -13.98
CA GLY A 137 10.43 -4.80 -12.65
C GLY A 137 9.33 -3.91 -12.04
N GLU A 138 8.17 -3.81 -12.70
CA GLU A 138 6.97 -3.09 -12.23
C GLU A 138 6.17 -3.96 -11.27
N ALA A 139 5.47 -3.39 -10.28
CA ALA A 139 4.59 -4.20 -9.46
C ALA A 139 3.41 -4.78 -10.26
N VAL A 140 3.01 -6.00 -9.90
CA VAL A 140 1.77 -6.62 -10.40
C VAL A 140 0.59 -5.98 -9.66
N LYS A 141 -0.22 -5.19 -10.36
CA LYS A 141 -1.23 -4.29 -9.79
C LYS A 141 -2.36 -3.99 -10.76
N ALA A 142 -3.42 -3.38 -10.25
CA ALA A 142 -4.47 -2.78 -11.07
C ALA A 142 -3.88 -1.73 -12.03
N PRO A 143 -4.41 -1.61 -13.26
CA PRO A 143 -4.12 -0.46 -14.11
C PRO A 143 -4.46 0.84 -13.37
N PRO A 144 -3.58 1.86 -13.38
CA PRO A 144 -3.86 3.11 -12.70
C PRO A 144 -5.04 3.82 -13.40
N PRO A 145 -5.93 4.50 -12.65
CA PRO A 145 -7.09 5.18 -13.18
C PRO A 145 -6.66 6.53 -13.81
N VAL A 146 -6.14 6.48 -15.03
CA VAL A 146 -5.48 7.61 -15.70
C VAL A 146 -6.19 8.07 -16.96
N ALA A 147 -7.31 7.48 -17.31
CA ALA A 147 -8.10 7.95 -18.44
C ALA A 147 -8.72 9.33 -18.12
N PRO A 148 -9.02 10.19 -19.12
CA PRO A 148 -9.65 11.47 -18.87
C PRO A 148 -10.94 11.39 -18.03
N GLU A 149 -11.75 10.35 -18.24
CA GLU A 149 -12.95 10.03 -17.45
C GLU A 149 -12.64 9.68 -15.99
N ASP A 150 -11.46 9.12 -15.70
CA ASP A 150 -11.03 8.79 -14.35
C ASP A 150 -10.77 10.05 -13.53
N ARG A 151 -10.35 11.16 -14.15
CA ARG A 151 -10.14 12.43 -13.45
C ARG A 151 -11.42 12.94 -12.79
N PHE A 152 -12.54 12.89 -13.53
CA PHE A 152 -13.85 13.24 -12.99
C PHE A 152 -14.24 12.28 -11.86
N ARG A 153 -14.05 10.98 -12.08
CA ARG A 153 -14.37 9.94 -11.11
C ARG A 153 -13.60 10.12 -9.79
N LEU A 154 -12.28 10.37 -9.87
CA LEU A 154 -11.37 10.59 -8.74
C LEU A 154 -11.64 11.88 -7.96
N SER A 155 -12.27 12.87 -8.59
CA SER A 155 -12.67 14.14 -7.97
C SER A 155 -13.95 14.00 -7.15
N GLU A 156 -14.86 13.11 -7.55
CA GLU A 156 -16.17 12.95 -6.91
C GLU A 156 -16.24 11.74 -5.97
N ARG A 157 -15.44 10.72 -6.24
CA ARG A 157 -15.52 9.40 -5.61
C ARG A 157 -14.14 8.78 -5.48
N ALA A 158 -14.00 7.92 -4.47
CA ALA A 158 -12.85 7.04 -4.38
C ALA A 158 -13.02 5.83 -5.30
N VAL A 159 -11.95 5.44 -5.98
CA VAL A 159 -11.90 4.26 -6.84
C VAL A 159 -11.03 3.19 -6.22
N VAL A 160 -11.44 1.94 -6.34
CA VAL A 160 -10.73 0.77 -5.82
C VAL A 160 -9.55 0.44 -6.74
N GLN A 161 -8.46 0.02 -6.11
CA GLN A 161 -7.24 -0.46 -6.72
C GLN A 161 -6.75 -1.68 -5.94
N TRP A 162 -5.81 -2.40 -6.54
CA TRP A 162 -5.16 -3.53 -5.88
C TRP A 162 -3.69 -3.63 -6.26
N VAL A 163 -2.90 -4.25 -5.38
CA VAL A 163 -1.52 -4.65 -5.66
C VAL A 163 -1.29 -6.06 -5.13
N ALA A 164 -0.62 -6.89 -5.94
CA ALA A 164 -0.22 -8.23 -5.56
C ALA A 164 1.12 -8.19 -4.83
N LEU A 165 1.13 -8.79 -3.65
CA LEU A 165 2.26 -8.88 -2.74
C LEU A 165 2.72 -10.33 -2.59
N ALA A 166 3.93 -10.51 -2.09
CA ALA A 166 4.47 -11.81 -1.77
C ALA A 166 3.52 -12.57 -0.82
N PRO A 167 3.31 -13.88 -1.03
CA PRO A 167 2.32 -14.64 -0.28
C PRO A 167 2.62 -14.66 1.22
N VAL A 168 1.64 -14.23 2.02
CA VAL A 168 1.71 -14.31 3.49
C VAL A 168 1.32 -15.72 3.98
N PRO A 169 2.04 -16.28 4.97
CA PRO A 169 1.71 -17.58 5.54
C PRO A 169 0.30 -17.65 6.13
N LYS A 170 -0.33 -18.83 6.07
CA LYS A 170 -1.68 -19.07 6.65
C LYS A 170 -1.81 -18.75 8.13
N ARG A 171 -0.72 -18.80 8.88
CA ARG A 171 -0.70 -18.47 10.32
C ARG A 171 -0.88 -16.98 10.64
N LEU A 172 -0.67 -16.07 9.67
CA LEU A 172 -0.75 -14.64 9.91
C LEU A 172 -2.18 -14.14 9.76
N THR A 173 -2.88 -13.88 10.86
CA THR A 173 -4.27 -13.39 10.80
C THR A 173 -4.35 -11.86 10.73
N GLU A 174 -3.25 -11.18 10.98
CA GLU A 174 -3.17 -9.72 11.06
C GLU A 174 -1.78 -9.26 10.61
N VAL A 175 -1.70 -8.11 9.94
CA VAL A 175 -0.45 -7.49 9.45
C VAL A 175 -0.53 -5.98 9.53
N ASP A 176 0.63 -5.33 9.53
CA ASP A 176 0.71 -3.90 9.23
C ASP A 176 0.89 -3.72 7.72
N VAL A 177 0.26 -2.71 7.13
CA VAL A 177 0.34 -2.36 5.72
C VAL A 177 1.18 -1.10 5.58
N LEU A 178 2.23 -1.15 4.75
CA LEU A 178 2.92 0.03 4.24
C LEU A 178 2.34 0.37 2.87
N ILE A 179 1.79 1.57 2.71
CA ILE A 179 1.32 2.10 1.43
C ILE A 179 1.47 3.62 1.41
N GLY A 180 2.04 4.18 0.34
CA GLY A 180 2.19 5.63 0.21
C GLY A 180 3.04 6.26 1.33
N SER A 181 4.09 5.54 1.78
CA SER A 181 4.94 5.92 2.93
C SER A 181 4.22 6.00 4.29
N ALA A 182 2.98 5.53 4.39
CA ALA A 182 2.22 5.46 5.62
C ALA A 182 2.01 4.01 6.08
N PHE A 183 1.90 3.83 7.40
CA PHE A 183 1.57 2.54 8.00
C PHE A 183 0.12 2.50 8.47
N VAL A 184 -0.64 1.52 7.99
CA VAL A 184 -1.95 1.14 8.54
C VAL A 184 -1.76 -0.14 9.35
N ARG A 185 -2.01 -0.08 10.65
CA ARG A 185 -1.71 -1.19 11.57
C ARG A 185 -2.91 -2.09 11.79
N GLY A 186 -2.63 -3.35 12.12
CA GLY A 186 -3.66 -4.28 12.58
C GLY A 186 -4.69 -4.65 11.51
N VAL A 187 -4.28 -4.76 10.25
CA VAL A 187 -5.17 -5.09 9.14
C VAL A 187 -5.39 -6.61 9.10
N PRO A 188 -6.65 -7.09 9.16
CA PRO A 188 -6.92 -8.52 9.13
C PRO A 188 -6.58 -9.12 7.76
N VAL A 189 -6.04 -10.35 7.81
CA VAL A 189 -5.72 -11.13 6.61
C VAL A 189 -6.82 -12.17 6.39
N GLY A 190 -7.61 -11.98 5.34
CA GLY A 190 -8.62 -12.95 4.87
C GLY A 190 -8.09 -13.87 3.78
N ASP A 191 -8.94 -14.78 3.30
CA ASP A 191 -8.66 -15.70 2.20
C ASP A 191 -9.67 -15.50 1.05
N GLY A 192 -9.23 -15.70 -0.19
CA GLY A 192 -10.06 -15.47 -1.39
C GLY A 192 -10.25 -13.99 -1.73
N PRO A 193 -10.77 -13.68 -2.93
CA PRO A 193 -11.02 -12.29 -3.33
C PRO A 193 -12.14 -11.66 -2.49
N LEU A 194 -12.23 -10.33 -2.53
CA LEU A 194 -13.38 -9.62 -1.96
C LEU A 194 -14.57 -9.69 -2.92
N THR A 195 -15.79 -9.74 -2.39
CA THR A 195 -17.03 -9.92 -3.16
C THR A 195 -18.01 -8.75 -2.96
N PRO A 196 -18.88 -8.46 -3.94
CA PRO A 196 -18.95 -9.06 -5.29
C PRO A 196 -17.81 -8.58 -6.19
N GLU A 197 -17.30 -9.46 -7.05
CA GLU A 197 -16.31 -9.12 -8.07
C GLU A 197 -16.98 -8.47 -9.30
N VAL A 198 -16.31 -7.52 -9.93
CA VAL A 198 -16.76 -6.79 -11.13
C VAL A 198 -15.64 -6.65 -12.16
N ASP A 199 -16.04 -6.52 -13.43
CA ASP A 199 -15.10 -6.42 -14.55
C ASP A 199 -14.46 -5.02 -14.71
N ASP A 200 -15.01 -4.00 -14.04
CA ASP A 200 -14.35 -2.68 -13.96
C ASP A 200 -13.01 -2.86 -13.22
N PRO A 201 -11.86 -2.53 -13.85
CA PRO A 201 -10.55 -2.68 -13.21
C PRO A 201 -10.31 -1.68 -12.07
N ALA A 202 -11.15 -0.63 -11.97
CA ALA A 202 -11.03 0.42 -10.97
C ALA A 202 -12.43 0.87 -10.48
N PRO A 203 -13.25 -0.02 -9.91
CA PRO A 203 -14.63 0.28 -9.58
C PRO A 203 -14.73 1.37 -8.53
N THR A 204 -15.84 2.11 -8.52
CA THR A 204 -16.12 3.05 -7.44
C THR A 204 -16.30 2.31 -6.13
N VAL A 205 -15.80 2.86 -5.03
CA VAL A 205 -16.01 2.30 -3.69
C VAL A 205 -17.49 2.05 -3.45
N GLY A 206 -17.85 0.81 -3.13
CA GLY A 206 -19.24 0.38 -2.88
C GLY A 206 -19.94 -0.27 -4.08
N THR A 207 -19.34 -0.27 -5.28
CA THR A 207 -19.94 -0.90 -6.46
C THR A 207 -19.41 -2.31 -6.75
N GLY A 208 -18.57 -2.86 -5.87
CA GLY A 208 -17.90 -4.15 -6.03
C GLY A 208 -16.38 -4.03 -5.97
N TRP A 209 -15.70 -5.15 -6.22
CA TRP A 209 -14.26 -5.28 -6.19
C TRP A 209 -13.73 -5.70 -7.55
N PRO A 210 -12.59 -5.17 -8.00
CA PRO A 210 -12.04 -5.53 -9.30
C PRO A 210 -11.66 -7.01 -9.33
N THR A 211 -12.07 -7.71 -10.39
CA THR A 211 -11.62 -9.07 -10.68
C THR A 211 -10.09 -9.08 -10.86
N ILE A 212 -9.41 -9.99 -10.16
CA ILE A 212 -7.94 -10.10 -10.20
C ILE A 212 -7.51 -11.03 -11.34
N PRO A 213 -6.73 -10.56 -12.34
CA PRO A 213 -6.26 -11.42 -13.42
C PRO A 213 -5.22 -12.43 -12.89
N THR A 214 -5.61 -13.70 -12.79
CA THR A 214 -4.75 -14.77 -12.24
C THR A 214 -3.50 -15.03 -13.07
N THR A 215 -3.56 -14.80 -14.39
CA THR A 215 -2.41 -14.93 -15.30
C THR A 215 -1.25 -14.03 -14.88
N GLN A 216 -1.53 -12.78 -14.49
CA GLN A 216 -0.50 -11.83 -14.03
C GLN A 216 0.18 -12.29 -12.73
N LEU A 217 -0.51 -13.08 -11.89
CA LEU A 217 0.04 -13.61 -10.64
C LEU A 217 0.96 -14.81 -10.88
N VAL A 218 0.68 -15.59 -11.93
CA VAL A 218 1.50 -16.75 -12.32
C VAL A 218 2.83 -16.29 -12.89
N ASP A 219 2.81 -15.25 -13.73
CA ASP A 219 3.99 -14.73 -14.43
C ASP A 219 4.88 -13.82 -13.55
N ALA A 220 4.48 -13.60 -12.29
CA ALA A 220 5.16 -12.70 -11.38
C ALA A 220 6.52 -13.25 -10.89
N VAL A 221 7.55 -12.41 -10.97
CA VAL A 221 8.86 -12.61 -10.34
C VAL A 221 8.74 -12.45 -8.82
N ARG A 222 9.24 -13.44 -8.09
CA ARG A 222 9.10 -13.54 -6.62
C ARG A 222 10.39 -13.29 -5.86
N ASP A 223 11.50 -13.16 -6.55
CA ASP A 223 12.82 -13.05 -5.93
C ASP A 223 12.96 -11.76 -5.11
N GLY A 224 13.46 -11.90 -3.87
CA GLY A 224 13.71 -10.74 -2.99
C GLY A 224 12.47 -9.99 -2.50
N THR A 225 11.26 -10.52 -2.78
CA THR A 225 9.98 -9.93 -2.35
C THR A 225 9.67 -10.20 -0.87
N ARG A 226 10.31 -11.20 -0.27
CA ARG A 226 10.24 -11.45 1.17
C ARG A 226 11.55 -11.06 1.83
N ARG A 227 11.50 -10.13 2.79
CA ARG A 227 12.69 -9.62 3.47
C ARG A 227 12.57 -9.74 4.98
N ALA A 228 13.69 -9.99 5.65
CA ALA A 228 13.77 -9.88 7.09
C ALA A 228 13.84 -8.41 7.48
N LEU A 229 13.16 -8.02 8.57
CA LEU A 229 13.28 -6.68 9.12
C LEU A 229 14.66 -6.52 9.79
N VAL A 230 15.32 -5.38 9.53
CA VAL A 230 16.57 -5.02 10.20
C VAL A 230 16.24 -4.60 11.64
N THR A 231 16.90 -5.20 12.62
CA THR A 231 16.59 -5.01 14.06
C THR A 231 17.67 -4.24 14.83
N THR A 232 18.77 -3.88 14.17
CA THR A 232 19.86 -3.09 14.74
C THR A 232 20.30 -2.03 13.74
N VAL A 233 20.26 -0.76 14.13
CA VAL A 233 21.00 0.29 13.45
C VAL A 233 22.44 0.16 13.93
N ARG A 234 23.34 -0.42 13.13
CA ARG A 234 24.77 -0.29 13.42
C ARG A 234 25.20 1.11 13.00
N ASP A 235 26.03 1.75 13.82
CA ASP A 235 26.67 3.01 13.48
C ASP A 235 27.26 2.90 12.07
N ARG A 236 26.74 3.75 11.17
CA ARG A 236 27.29 3.87 9.82
C ARG A 236 28.75 4.27 9.98
N PRO A 237 29.72 3.54 9.39
CA PRO A 237 31.09 4.05 9.32
C PRO A 237 31.03 5.44 8.70
N GLU A 238 31.57 6.43 9.41
CA GLU A 238 31.65 7.81 8.94
C GLU A 238 32.23 7.81 7.51
N PRO A 239 31.61 8.52 6.55
CA PRO A 239 32.15 8.58 5.20
C PRO A 239 33.61 9.02 5.28
N GLN A 240 34.52 8.16 4.84
CA GLN A 240 35.93 8.52 4.75
C GLN A 240 36.02 9.80 3.89
N PRO A 241 36.69 10.87 4.36
CA PRO A 241 36.85 12.07 3.57
C PRO A 241 37.48 11.67 2.24
N THR A 242 36.81 12.06 1.15
CA THR A 242 37.30 11.79 -0.20
C THR A 242 38.65 12.49 -0.34
N PRO A 243 39.72 11.80 -0.79
CA PRO A 243 41.01 12.45 -0.97
C PRO A 243 40.85 13.63 -1.94
N ASP A 244 41.29 14.80 -1.48
CA ASP A 244 41.26 16.04 -2.22
C ASP A 244 42.00 15.85 -3.56
N PRO A 245 41.34 16.04 -4.72
CA PRO A 245 42.00 15.89 -6.03
C PRO A 245 43.14 16.89 -6.24
N SER A 246 43.29 17.87 -5.35
CA SER A 246 44.34 18.89 -5.39
C SER A 246 45.73 18.37 -4.97
N ALA A 247 45.83 17.17 -4.38
CA ALA A 247 47.11 16.58 -3.97
C ALA A 247 47.75 15.70 -5.06
N THR A 248 47.77 16.18 -6.31
CA THR A 248 48.59 15.54 -7.36
C THR A 248 49.93 16.27 -7.46
N SER A 249 50.92 15.70 -6.77
CA SER A 249 52.35 15.66 -7.07
C SER A 249 52.91 16.76 -7.99
N SER A 250 53.63 17.71 -7.40
CA SER A 250 54.59 18.55 -8.14
C SER A 250 55.59 17.67 -8.90
N PRO A 251 55.76 17.84 -10.22
CA PRO A 251 56.80 17.13 -10.96
C PRO A 251 58.18 17.72 -10.62
N SER A 252 59.09 16.86 -10.16
CA SER A 252 60.52 17.19 -9.99
C SER A 252 61.15 17.60 -11.34
N PRO A 253 62.06 18.59 -11.35
CA PRO A 253 62.69 19.06 -12.58
C PRO A 253 63.65 18.01 -13.18
N SER A 254 63.50 17.75 -14.47
CA SER A 254 64.40 16.89 -15.25
C SER A 254 65.80 17.51 -15.42
N PRO A 255 66.88 16.71 -15.40
CA PRO A 255 68.23 17.20 -15.66
C PRO A 255 68.47 17.50 -17.16
N SER A 256 69.06 18.67 -17.41
CA SER A 256 69.45 19.15 -18.74
C SER A 256 70.51 18.26 -19.44
N PRO A 257 70.38 17.99 -20.74
CA PRO A 257 71.45 17.34 -21.51
C PRO A 257 72.53 18.35 -21.92
N SER A 258 73.79 17.99 -21.67
CA SER A 258 74.98 18.70 -22.14
C SER A 258 75.06 18.65 -23.67
N ALA A 259 75.18 19.81 -24.30
CA ALA A 259 75.57 19.94 -25.70
C ALA A 259 77.10 19.86 -25.81
N THR A 260 77.57 19.04 -26.76
CA THR A 260 78.94 18.99 -27.23
C THR A 260 79.01 19.71 -28.57
N GLU A 261 79.80 20.78 -28.68
CA GLU A 261 80.36 21.27 -29.93
C GLU A 261 81.75 21.89 -29.66
N GLY A 262 82.75 21.54 -30.48
CA GLY A 262 84.01 22.28 -30.67
C GLY A 262 85.19 21.94 -29.77
#